data_AF-A0A9W8V2H5-F1
#
_entry.id   AF-A0A9W8V2H5-F1
#
_cell.length_a   1.000
_cell.length_b   1.000
_cell.length_c   1.000
_cell.angle_alpha   90.00
_cell.angle_beta   90.00
_cell.angle_gamma   90.00
#
_symmetry.space_group_name_H-M   'P 1'
#
loop_
_entity.id
_entity.type
_entity.pdbx_description
1 polymer ?
#
loop_
_entity_poly.entity_id
_entity_poly.type
_entity_poly.pdbx_seq_one_letter_code
_entity_poly.pdbx_strand_id
1 'polypeptide(L)'
;MATPFWGPQTSYLNFCEEDYVVTRYIAEFVNTLSSLTFVAYGIYGLSRSSNSPTVPRWISYCGLIGVGICSAGYHMTMKYHTQMSDELSMHLLTTPLIYRLLTFKASPQKTKWIGIILGSLFTIVMVTHMVMDEFLLHATTFGLGVYIIASQNLKLIPQQVPNPEVRRAVRNVALLGGV
;
A
#
# COMPACT_ATOMS: atom_id res chain seq x y z
N MET A 1 13.28 29.34 -14.98
CA MET A 1 12.55 28.13 -14.57
C MET A 1 11.08 28.32 -14.89
N ALA A 2 10.41 27.31 -15.44
CA ALA A 2 8.98 27.39 -15.74
C ALA A 2 8.18 27.52 -14.43
N THR A 3 7.06 28.25 -14.45
CA THR A 3 6.23 28.44 -13.26
C THR A 3 5.48 27.14 -12.91
N PRO A 4 5.61 26.62 -11.67
CA PRO A 4 4.89 25.43 -11.21
C PRO A 4 3.39 25.51 -11.47
N PHE A 5 2.81 24.49 -12.11
CA PHE A 5 1.38 24.47 -12.42
C PHE A 5 0.53 24.35 -11.15
N TRP A 6 0.93 23.50 -10.20
CA TRP A 6 0.21 23.30 -8.94
C TRP A 6 0.60 24.31 -7.86
N GLY A 7 1.45 25.29 -8.16
CA GLY A 7 1.97 26.23 -7.17
C GLY A 7 2.97 25.58 -6.18
N PRO A 8 3.35 26.31 -5.11
CA PRO A 8 4.37 25.85 -4.16
C PRO A 8 3.93 24.60 -3.40
N GLN A 9 4.89 23.80 -2.96
CA GLN A 9 4.66 22.65 -2.10
C GLN A 9 3.91 23.05 -0.83
N THR A 10 2.95 22.22 -0.42
CA THR A 10 2.30 22.31 0.90
C THR A 10 2.36 21.00 1.68
N SER A 11 2.86 19.91 1.08
CA SER A 11 3.13 18.66 1.79
C SER A 11 4.24 18.84 2.83
N TYR A 12 4.18 18.05 3.90
CA TYR A 12 5.24 17.97 4.90
C TYR A 12 6.54 17.45 4.30
N LEU A 13 6.44 16.44 3.42
CA LEU A 13 7.58 15.82 2.76
C LEU A 13 7.81 16.34 1.34
N ASN A 14 9.10 16.45 1.01
CA ASN A 14 9.67 16.54 -0.34
C ASN A 14 10.73 15.43 -0.48
N PHE A 15 10.70 14.66 -1.56
CA PHE A 15 11.64 13.56 -1.74
C PHE A 15 12.94 14.06 -2.41
N CYS A 16 13.76 13.13 -2.89
CA CYS A 16 15.05 13.46 -3.49
C CYS A 16 14.95 13.89 -4.96
N GLU A 17 13.80 13.73 -5.62
CA GLU A 17 13.61 14.14 -7.02
C GLU A 17 13.38 15.66 -7.08
N GLU A 18 14.04 16.35 -8.01
CA GLU A 18 13.89 17.81 -8.16
C GLU A 18 12.53 18.18 -8.76
N ASP A 19 11.79 19.04 -8.06
CA ASP A 19 10.46 19.49 -8.46
C ASP A 19 10.44 20.20 -9.82
N TYR A 20 9.54 19.75 -10.69
CA TYR A 20 9.26 20.30 -12.03
C TYR A 20 10.46 20.30 -12.99
N VAL A 21 11.47 19.45 -12.73
CA VAL A 21 12.70 19.38 -13.56
C VAL A 21 12.42 18.91 -14.99
N VAL A 22 11.45 18.00 -15.18
CA VAL A 22 11.06 17.46 -16.50
C VAL A 22 9.94 18.29 -17.14
N THR A 23 8.92 18.69 -16.36
CA THR A 23 7.74 19.39 -16.86
C THR A 23 7.08 20.21 -15.78
N ARG A 24 6.48 21.35 -16.13
CA ARG A 24 5.79 22.23 -15.17
C ARG A 24 4.49 21.67 -14.59
N TYR A 25 4.00 20.53 -15.11
CA TYR A 25 2.71 19.94 -14.72
C TYR A 25 2.82 18.81 -13.68
N ILE A 26 4.01 18.24 -13.52
CA ILE A 26 4.29 17.10 -12.64
C ILE A 26 5.53 17.49 -11.83
N ALA A 27 5.38 17.60 -10.50
CA ALA A 27 6.47 17.99 -9.63
C ALA A 27 7.59 16.93 -9.65
N GLU A 28 7.32 15.71 -9.21
CA GLU A 28 8.29 14.61 -9.24
C GLU A 28 7.91 13.62 -10.35
N PHE A 29 8.52 13.76 -11.54
CA PHE A 29 8.13 13.04 -12.75
C PHE A 29 8.37 11.54 -12.67
N VAL A 30 9.56 11.13 -12.21
CA VAL A 30 9.94 9.72 -12.09
C VAL A 30 9.14 9.05 -10.98
N ASN A 31 8.97 9.71 -9.84
CA ASN A 31 8.14 9.18 -8.75
C ASN A 31 6.68 9.01 -9.21
N THR A 32 6.10 10.02 -9.88
CA THR A 32 4.74 9.92 -10.44
C THR A 32 4.59 8.75 -11.41
N LEU A 33 5.52 8.60 -12.37
CA LEU A 33 5.45 7.51 -13.36
C LEU A 33 5.67 6.14 -12.73
N SER A 34 6.56 6.04 -11.75
CA SER A 34 6.80 4.80 -11.03
C SER A 34 5.58 4.36 -10.21
N SER A 35 4.84 5.29 -9.58
CA SER A 35 3.58 4.99 -8.88
C SER A 35 2.49 4.47 -9.81
N LEU A 36 2.45 4.93 -11.07
CA LEU A 36 1.52 4.40 -12.08
C LEU A 36 1.81 2.93 -12.46
N THR A 37 3.02 2.41 -12.17
CA THR A 37 3.29 0.98 -12.36
C THR A 37 2.42 0.11 -11.42
N PHE A 38 2.08 0.59 -10.23
CA PHE A 38 1.18 -0.12 -9.31
C PHE A 38 -0.23 -0.24 -9.89
N VAL A 39 -0.70 0.82 -10.56
CA VAL A 39 -1.97 0.83 -11.30
C VAL A 39 -1.93 -0.21 -12.42
N ALA A 40 -0.87 -0.21 -13.23
CA ALA A 40 -0.69 -1.17 -14.31
C ALA A 40 -0.68 -2.63 -13.80
N TYR A 41 0.07 -2.90 -12.72
CA TYR A 41 0.12 -4.23 -12.10
C TYR A 41 -1.22 -4.66 -11.50
N GLY A 42 -1.96 -3.74 -10.87
CA GLY A 42 -3.28 -4.03 -10.33
C GLY A 42 -4.30 -4.36 -11.42
N ILE A 43 -4.32 -3.57 -12.51
CA ILE A 43 -5.17 -3.84 -13.68
C ILE A 43 -4.80 -5.17 -14.31
N TYR A 44 -3.51 -5.43 -14.51
CA TYR A 44 -3.03 -6.70 -15.05
C TYR A 44 -3.47 -7.88 -14.17
N GLY A 45 -3.33 -7.77 -12.84
CA GLY A 45 -3.76 -8.79 -11.89
C GLY A 45 -5.26 -9.07 -11.93
N LEU A 46 -6.10 -8.04 -12.08
CA LEU A 46 -7.54 -8.18 -12.26
C LEU A 46 -7.89 -8.83 -13.60
N SER A 47 -7.23 -8.42 -14.69
CA SER A 47 -7.48 -8.93 -16.05
C SER A 47 -7.12 -10.41 -16.21
N ARG A 48 -6.16 -10.90 -15.42
CA ARG A 48 -5.66 -12.28 -15.50
C ARG A 48 -6.27 -13.20 -14.46
N SER A 49 -7.09 -12.68 -13.55
CA SER A 49 -7.87 -13.52 -12.67
C SER A 49 -8.91 -14.28 -13.52
N SER A 50 -9.04 -15.59 -13.30
CA SER A 50 -10.07 -16.41 -13.95
C SER A 50 -11.46 -15.80 -13.74
N ASN A 51 -12.46 -16.30 -14.49
CA ASN A 51 -13.86 -15.84 -14.56
C ASN A 51 -14.58 -15.56 -13.21
N SER A 52 -13.96 -15.80 -12.04
CA SER A 52 -14.39 -15.29 -10.74
C SER A 52 -13.20 -15.10 -9.77
N PRO A 53 -12.57 -13.91 -9.68
CA PRO A 53 -11.64 -13.62 -8.58
C PRO A 53 -12.33 -13.84 -7.24
N THR A 54 -11.62 -14.42 -6.27
CA THR A 54 -12.12 -14.39 -4.89
C THR A 54 -12.20 -12.94 -4.43
N VAL A 55 -13.25 -12.57 -3.69
CA VAL A 55 -13.44 -11.20 -3.17
C VAL A 55 -12.16 -10.65 -2.50
N PRO A 56 -11.42 -11.41 -1.66
CA PRO A 56 -10.19 -10.90 -1.06
C PRO A 56 -9.08 -10.59 -2.08
N ARG A 57 -8.98 -11.38 -3.16
CA ARG A 57 -8.00 -11.12 -4.23
C ARG A 57 -8.38 -9.85 -5.01
N TRP A 58 -9.66 -9.69 -5.32
CA TRP A 58 -10.16 -8.50 -6.00
C TRP A 58 -9.87 -7.23 -5.18
N ILE A 59 -10.19 -7.24 -3.88
CA ILE A 59 -9.93 -6.13 -2.96
C ILE A 59 -8.44 -5.76 -2.93
N SER A 60 -7.53 -6.75 -2.89
CA SER A 60 -6.09 -6.47 -2.87
C SER A 60 -5.59 -5.76 -4.13
N TYR A 61 -6.06 -6.17 -5.32
CA TYR A 61 -5.67 -5.50 -6.56
C TYR A 61 -6.30 -4.11 -6.70
N CYS A 62 -7.56 -3.93 -6.28
CA CYS A 62 -8.18 -2.61 -6.24
C CYS A 62 -7.47 -1.68 -5.25
N GLY A 63 -7.06 -2.18 -4.08
CA GLY A 63 -6.27 -1.42 -3.12
C GLY A 63 -4.89 -1.02 -3.69
N LEU A 64 -4.22 -1.92 -4.44
CA LEU A 64 -2.96 -1.60 -5.12
C LEU A 64 -3.13 -0.49 -6.18
N ILE A 65 -4.23 -0.53 -6.96
CA ILE A 65 -4.58 0.54 -7.89
C ILE A 65 -4.81 1.85 -7.14
N GLY A 66 -5.54 1.80 -6.03
CA GLY A 66 -5.80 2.98 -5.18
C GLY A 66 -4.50 3.62 -4.70
N VAL A 67 -3.56 2.82 -4.18
CA VAL A 67 -2.23 3.30 -3.77
C VAL A 67 -1.48 3.94 -4.95
N GLY A 68 -1.47 3.30 -6.12
CA GLY A 68 -0.82 3.87 -7.30
C GLY A 68 -1.40 5.21 -7.75
N ILE A 69 -2.73 5.36 -7.72
CA ILE A 69 -3.40 6.62 -8.09
C ILE A 69 -3.12 7.71 -7.06
N CYS A 70 -3.24 7.42 -5.76
CA CYS A 70 -3.02 8.40 -4.71
C CYS A 70 -1.55 8.85 -4.65
N SER A 71 -0.61 7.90 -4.76
CA SER A 71 0.82 8.18 -4.82
C SER A 71 1.21 9.00 -6.05
N ALA A 72 0.70 8.64 -7.24
CA ALA A 72 0.92 9.45 -8.44
C ALA A 72 0.33 10.87 -8.30
N GLY A 73 -0.84 11.01 -7.69
CA GLY A 73 -1.45 12.31 -7.40
C GLY A 73 -0.62 13.15 -6.41
N TYR A 74 -0.03 12.51 -5.40
CA TYR A 74 0.86 13.18 -4.46
C TYR A 74 2.13 13.68 -5.16
N HIS A 75 2.90 12.80 -5.78
CA HIS A 75 4.16 13.16 -6.45
C HIS A 75 3.95 14.15 -7.62
N MET A 76 2.75 14.16 -8.23
CA MET A 76 2.42 15.14 -9.26
C MET A 76 2.23 16.55 -8.70
N THR A 77 1.68 16.69 -7.49
CA THR A 77 1.14 17.98 -7.00
C THR A 77 1.86 18.53 -5.77
N MET A 78 2.48 17.67 -4.97
CA MET A 78 3.19 17.99 -3.70
C MET A 78 2.32 18.78 -2.72
N LYS A 79 1.05 18.36 -2.57
CA LYS A 79 0.08 18.98 -1.65
C LYS A 79 -0.20 18.13 -0.44
N TYR A 80 -0.47 18.80 0.67
CA TYR A 80 -0.88 18.17 1.92
C TYR A 80 -2.03 17.17 1.73
N HIS A 81 -3.13 17.55 1.08
CA HIS A 81 -4.27 16.64 0.91
C HIS A 81 -3.97 15.43 0.03
N THR A 82 -3.10 15.58 -0.97
CA THR A 82 -2.67 14.44 -1.80
C THR A 82 -1.68 13.55 -1.06
N GLN A 83 -0.80 14.12 -0.22
CA GLN A 83 0.07 13.35 0.69
C GLN A 83 -0.78 12.51 1.64
N MET A 84 -1.76 13.13 2.32
CA MET A 84 -2.68 12.42 3.21
C MET A 84 -3.47 11.32 2.47
N SER A 85 -3.86 11.56 1.21
CA SER A 85 -4.54 10.56 0.40
C SER A 85 -3.63 9.37 0.07
N ASP A 86 -2.36 9.62 -0.25
CA ASP A 86 -1.38 8.57 -0.51
C ASP A 86 -1.15 7.73 0.75
N GLU A 87 -0.79 8.39 1.85
CA GLU A 87 -0.50 7.76 3.14
C GLU A 87 -1.71 6.97 3.67
N LEU A 88 -2.93 7.49 3.55
CA LEU A 88 -4.16 6.79 3.92
C LEU A 88 -4.42 5.56 3.02
N SER A 89 -4.19 5.68 1.71
CA SER A 89 -4.42 4.58 0.77
C SER A 89 -3.54 3.36 1.09
N MET A 90 -2.30 3.60 1.53
CA MET A 90 -1.37 2.56 1.95
C MET A 90 -1.91 1.76 3.15
N HIS A 91 -2.53 2.42 4.12
CA HIS A 91 -3.17 1.77 5.28
C HIS A 91 -4.49 1.07 4.92
N LEU A 92 -5.26 1.63 3.99
CA LEU A 92 -6.48 1.01 3.46
C LEU A 92 -6.19 -0.28 2.68
N LEU A 93 -5.02 -0.41 2.06
CA LEU A 93 -4.56 -1.67 1.46
C LEU A 93 -4.01 -2.66 2.50
N THR A 94 -3.13 -2.19 3.39
CA THR A 94 -2.39 -3.08 4.30
C THR A 94 -3.23 -3.61 5.46
N THR A 95 -4.13 -2.82 6.03
CA THR A 95 -4.96 -3.24 7.18
C THR A 95 -5.85 -4.45 6.86
N PRO A 96 -6.58 -4.48 5.72
CA PRO A 96 -7.32 -5.68 5.31
C PRO A 96 -6.43 -6.91 5.04
N LEU A 97 -5.21 -6.72 4.54
CA LEU A 97 -4.25 -7.81 4.34
C LEU A 97 -3.80 -8.42 5.67
N ILE A 98 -3.46 -7.57 6.66
CA ILE A 98 -3.13 -8.01 8.02
C ILE A 98 -4.31 -8.75 8.64
N TYR A 99 -5.51 -8.18 8.56
CA TYR A 99 -6.74 -8.82 9.03
C TYR A 99 -6.89 -10.22 8.46
N ARG A 100 -6.75 -10.38 7.13
CA ARG A 100 -6.87 -11.67 6.47
C ARG A 100 -5.82 -12.68 6.93
N LEU A 101 -4.57 -12.25 7.12
CA LEU A 101 -3.48 -13.13 7.58
C LEU A 101 -3.69 -13.59 9.02
N LEU A 102 -4.10 -12.68 9.91
CA LEU A 102 -4.30 -12.99 11.34
C LEU A 102 -5.58 -13.79 11.62
N THR A 103 -6.57 -13.70 10.72
CA THR A 103 -7.85 -14.42 10.82
C THR A 103 -7.91 -15.70 9.98
N PHE A 104 -6.84 -16.03 9.27
CA PHE A 104 -6.76 -17.25 8.48
C PHE A 104 -6.96 -18.50 9.36
N LYS A 105 -8.04 -19.25 9.10
CA LYS A 105 -8.48 -20.43 9.88
C LYS A 105 -8.70 -20.14 11.39
N ALA A 106 -8.98 -18.88 11.76
CA ALA A 106 -9.29 -18.49 13.13
C ALA A 106 -10.76 -18.80 13.49
N SER A 107 -11.06 -18.90 14.79
CA SER A 107 -12.45 -19.00 15.25
C SER A 107 -13.24 -17.71 14.95
N PRO A 108 -14.58 -17.77 14.83
CA PRO A 108 -15.41 -16.59 14.60
C PRO A 108 -15.20 -15.49 15.66
N GLN A 109 -15.05 -15.90 16.93
CA GLN A 109 -14.82 -14.99 18.04
C GLN A 109 -13.47 -14.26 17.89
N LYS A 110 -12.39 -14.99 17.56
CA LYS A 110 -11.07 -14.39 17.34
C LYS A 110 -11.08 -13.44 16.13
N THR A 111 -11.78 -13.84 15.06
CA THR A 111 -11.95 -13.02 13.85
C THR A 111 -12.64 -11.69 14.15
N LYS A 112 -13.75 -11.72 14.90
CA LYS A 112 -14.47 -10.53 15.35
C LYS A 112 -13.57 -9.58 16.16
N TRP A 113 -12.86 -10.10 17.16
CA TRP A 113 -11.99 -9.27 18.00
C TRP A 113 -10.82 -8.66 17.23
N ILE A 114 -10.18 -9.42 16.33
CA ILE A 114 -9.11 -8.88 15.46
C ILE A 114 -9.67 -7.75 14.59
N GLY A 115 -10.86 -7.92 14.01
CA GLY A 115 -11.51 -6.88 13.20
C GLY A 115 -11.77 -5.59 13.99
N ILE A 116 -12.31 -5.71 15.20
CA ILE A 116 -12.56 -4.56 16.09
C ILE A 116 -11.24 -3.86 16.43
N ILE A 117 -10.23 -4.61 16.89
CA ILE A 117 -8.95 -4.05 17.30
C ILE A 117 -8.25 -3.35 16.12
N LEU A 118 -8.14 -4.01 14.96
CA LEU A 118 -7.51 -3.41 13.79
C LEU A 118 -8.28 -2.20 13.27
N GLY A 119 -9.62 -2.26 13.25
CA GLY A 119 -10.46 -1.13 12.81
C GLY A 119 -10.34 0.09 13.73
N SER A 120 -10.30 -0.14 15.05
CA SER A 120 -10.06 0.93 16.03
C SER A 120 -8.65 1.52 15.89
N LEU A 121 -7.62 0.67 15.80
CA LEU A 121 -6.25 1.13 15.62
C LEU A 121 -6.07 1.92 14.33
N PHE A 122 -6.58 1.42 13.20
CA PHE A 122 -6.57 2.13 11.92
C PHE A 122 -7.20 3.52 12.07
N THR A 123 -8.41 3.60 12.64
CA THR A 123 -9.13 4.87 12.79
C THR A 123 -8.36 5.85 13.65
N ILE A 124 -7.86 5.41 14.81
CA ILE A 124 -7.11 6.27 15.73
C ILE A 124 -5.83 6.77 15.07
N VAL A 125 -5.02 5.87 14.51
CA VAL A 125 -3.74 6.21 13.89
C VAL A 125 -3.95 7.18 12.71
N MET A 126 -4.90 6.90 11.81
CA MET A 126 -5.14 7.75 10.63
C MET A 126 -5.71 9.11 11.00
N VAL A 127 -6.68 9.18 11.92
CA VAL A 127 -7.21 10.47 12.36
C VAL A 127 -6.14 11.30 13.05
N THR A 128 -5.35 10.72 13.96
CA THR A 128 -4.26 11.42 14.63
C THR A 128 -3.20 11.89 13.62
N HIS A 129 -2.77 11.02 12.72
CA HIS A 129 -1.79 11.37 11.69
C HIS A 129 -2.28 12.52 10.81
N MET A 130 -3.51 12.47 10.31
CA MET A 130 -4.06 13.52 9.45
C MET A 130 -4.25 14.84 10.19
N VAL A 131 -4.78 14.83 11.42
CA VAL A 131 -5.00 16.07 12.20
C VAL A 131 -3.68 16.72 12.63
N MET A 132 -2.68 15.91 12.96
CA MET A 132 -1.41 16.40 13.50
C MET A 132 -0.33 16.61 12.42
N ASP A 133 -0.58 16.20 11.17
CA ASP A 133 0.41 16.14 10.09
C ASP A 133 1.71 15.43 10.51
N GLU A 134 1.55 14.34 11.29
CA GLU A 134 2.67 13.67 11.97
C GLU A 134 3.15 12.45 11.16
N PHE A 135 4.24 12.63 10.42
CA PHE A 135 4.75 11.62 9.50
C PHE A 135 5.28 10.34 10.18
N LEU A 136 5.91 10.42 11.36
CA LEU A 136 6.55 9.24 11.95
C LEU A 136 5.52 8.19 12.39
N LEU A 137 4.35 8.60 12.85
CA LEU A 137 3.25 7.72 13.20
C LEU A 137 2.78 6.93 11.98
N HIS A 138 2.62 7.59 10.83
CA HIS A 138 2.34 6.88 9.58
C HIS A 138 3.47 5.90 9.22
N ALA A 139 4.71 6.38 9.14
CA ALA A 139 5.84 5.59 8.66
C ALA A 139 6.11 4.36 9.54
N THR A 140 6.07 4.52 10.86
CA THR A 140 6.33 3.43 11.82
C THR A 140 5.18 2.42 11.84
N THR A 141 3.92 2.87 11.80
CA THR A 141 2.77 1.95 11.79
C THR A 141 2.64 1.21 10.46
N PHE A 142 2.88 1.88 9.33
CA PHE A 142 2.92 1.26 8.02
C PHE A 142 4.06 0.23 7.94
N GLY A 143 5.27 0.61 8.35
CA GLY A 143 6.44 -0.27 8.37
C GLY A 143 6.22 -1.52 9.24
N LEU A 144 5.62 -1.35 10.44
CA LEU A 144 5.22 -2.48 11.28
C LEU A 144 4.17 -3.36 10.59
N GLY A 145 3.20 -2.76 9.91
CA GLY A 145 2.18 -3.50 9.15
C GLY A 145 2.80 -4.36 8.05
N VAL A 146 3.72 -3.80 7.25
CA VAL A 146 4.46 -4.53 6.22
C VAL A 146 5.28 -5.67 6.84
N TYR A 147 5.95 -5.43 7.96
CA TYR A 147 6.69 -6.47 8.68
C TYR A 147 5.79 -7.62 9.16
N ILE A 148 4.60 -7.30 9.69
CA ILE A 148 3.61 -8.32 10.07
C ILE A 148 3.15 -9.12 8.85
N ILE A 149 2.86 -8.46 7.73
CA ILE A 149 2.48 -9.12 6.47
C ILE A 149 3.59 -10.08 6.02
N ALA A 150 4.84 -9.62 5.97
CA ALA A 150 5.98 -10.43 5.54
C ALA A 150 6.19 -11.66 6.46
N SER A 151 6.23 -11.45 7.78
CA SER A 151 6.43 -12.51 8.76
C SER A 151 5.31 -13.56 8.75
N GLN A 152 4.05 -13.15 8.67
CA GLN A 152 2.92 -14.08 8.60
C GLN A 152 2.90 -14.86 7.27
N ASN A 153 3.21 -14.22 6.14
CA ASN A 153 3.32 -14.93 4.86
C ASN A 153 4.42 -16.02 4.91
N LEU A 154 5.62 -15.67 5.40
CA LEU A 154 6.71 -16.63 5.53
C LEU A 154 6.37 -17.80 6.45
N LYS A 155 5.57 -17.56 7.50
CA LYS A 155 5.07 -18.60 8.40
C LYS A 155 4.04 -19.52 7.73
N LEU A 156 3.14 -18.97 6.91
CA LEU A 156 2.04 -19.72 6.28
C LEU A 156 2.46 -20.52 5.05
N ILE A 157 3.45 -20.05 4.27
CA ILE A 157 3.94 -20.73 3.07
C ILE A 157 4.23 -22.23 3.28
N PRO A 158 5.06 -22.66 4.26
CA PRO A 158 5.34 -24.09 4.45
C PRO A 158 4.13 -24.91 4.89
N GLN A 159 3.10 -24.26 5.46
CA GLN A 159 1.89 -24.93 5.93
C GLN A 159 0.84 -25.09 4.83
N GLN A 160 0.87 -24.23 3.81
CA GLN A 160 -0.17 -24.19 2.75
C GLN A 160 0.35 -24.62 1.38
N VAL A 161 1.67 -24.75 1.17
CA VAL A 161 2.26 -25.18 -0.10
C VAL A 161 2.99 -26.52 0.09
N PRO A 162 2.33 -27.66 -0.22
CA PRO A 162 2.92 -28.99 -0.04
C PRO A 162 4.07 -29.27 -1.02
N ASN A 163 3.96 -28.80 -2.26
CA ASN A 163 4.97 -29.02 -3.29
C ASN A 163 6.27 -28.25 -2.94
N PRO A 164 7.41 -28.93 -2.76
CA PRO A 164 8.66 -28.28 -2.36
C PRO A 164 9.20 -27.25 -3.35
N GLU A 165 9.04 -27.49 -4.66
CA GLU A 165 9.51 -26.60 -5.72
C GLU A 165 8.70 -25.31 -5.75
N VAL A 166 7.37 -25.44 -5.74
CA VAL A 166 6.45 -24.30 -5.69
C VAL A 166 6.67 -23.52 -4.38
N ARG A 167 6.85 -24.21 -3.26
CA ARG A 167 7.13 -23.59 -1.96
C ARG A 167 8.42 -22.76 -2.00
N ARG A 168 9.47 -23.28 -2.62
CA ARG A 168 10.75 -22.55 -2.79
C ARG A 168 10.55 -21.32 -3.66
N ALA A 169 9.86 -21.45 -4.79
CA ALA A 169 9.57 -20.32 -5.68
C ALA A 169 8.76 -19.23 -4.96
N VAL A 170 7.67 -19.58 -4.29
CA VAL A 170 6.83 -18.63 -3.54
C VAL A 170 7.59 -17.97 -2.39
N ARG A 171 8.45 -18.72 -1.69
CA ARG A 171 9.30 -18.16 -0.64
C ARG A 171 10.34 -17.19 -1.18
N ASN A 172 10.96 -17.48 -2.33
CA ASN A 172 11.90 -16.57 -2.98
C ASN A 172 11.21 -15.27 -3.38
N VAL A 173 10.02 -15.36 -4.00
CA VAL A 173 9.22 -14.17 -4.32
C VAL A 173 8.88 -13.36 -3.06
N ALA A 174 8.53 -14.02 -1.95
CA ALA A 174 8.20 -13.32 -0.70
C ALA A 174 9.42 -12.64 -0.04
N LEU A 175 10.64 -13.16 -0.24
CA LEU A 175 11.87 -12.61 0.35
C LEU A 175 12.57 -11.59 -0.55
N LEU A 176 12.53 -11.80 -1.86
CA LEU A 176 13.34 -11.08 -2.85
C LEU A 176 12.50 -10.27 -3.85
N GLY A 177 11.18 -10.42 -3.85
CA GLY A 177 10.27 -9.71 -4.76
C GLY A 177 10.20 -10.31 -6.18
N GLY A 178 10.92 -11.39 -6.48
CA GLY A 178 10.97 -12.03 -7.80
C GLY A 178 11.72 -13.36 -7.79
N VAL A 179 11.67 -14.09 -8.91
CA VAL A 179 12.42 -15.34 -9.16
C VAL A 179 13.78 -15.02 -9.73
#